data_AF-A0A9W8R5X3-F1
#
_entry.id   AF-A0A9W8R5X3-F1
#
_cell.length_a   1.000
_cell.length_b   1.000
_cell.length_c   1.000
_cell.angle_alpha   90.00
_cell.angle_beta   90.00
_cell.angle_gamma   90.00
#
_symmetry.space_group_name_H-M   'P 1'
#
loop_
_entity.id
_entity.type
_entity.pdbx_description
1 polymer ?
#
loop_
_entity_poly.entity_id
_entity_poly.type
_entity_poly.pdbx_seq_one_letter_code
_entity_poly.pdbx_strand_id
1 'polypeptide(L)'
;MFDSGRIYDTGYLKNVFAMTYGNSIFVASPMMADPYETPVETEIKRVPGNIGQPGLSFLIPPPEPRIRKSNPEAWTVLNHKSFEGQLEDNFWKTSMHLTLTQYQPGLPGLNHDEHFIDEASALRETLVQVYDSSEWVCDLDILSTLNDPGHLSANRHSG
;
A
#
# COMPACT_ATOMS: atom_id res chain seq x y z
N MET A 1 -5.38 29.58 20.07
CA MET A 1 -5.09 28.21 20.51
C MET A 1 -3.80 27.83 19.81
N PHE A 2 -2.70 27.69 20.56
CA PHE A 2 -1.42 27.31 19.97
C PHE A 2 -1.41 25.79 19.83
N ASP A 3 -1.36 25.32 18.59
CA ASP A 3 -1.18 23.90 18.29
C ASP A 3 0.27 23.56 18.67
N SER A 4 0.47 22.86 19.78
CA SER A 4 1.80 22.42 20.18
C SER A 4 2.19 21.29 19.24
N GLY A 5 3.02 21.59 18.24
CA GLY A 5 3.52 20.58 17.31
C GLY A 5 4.15 19.41 18.06
N ARG A 6 3.70 18.19 17.76
CA ARG A 6 4.21 16.95 18.36
C ARG A 6 5.32 16.37 17.50
N ILE A 7 6.35 15.85 18.16
CA ILE A 7 7.43 15.09 17.52
C ILE A 7 7.15 13.61 17.78
N TYR A 8 6.92 12.85 16.71
CA TYR A 8 6.71 11.41 16.79
C TYR A 8 8.05 10.67 16.72
N ASP A 9 8.13 9.52 17.38
CA ASP A 9 9.25 8.60 17.16
C ASP A 9 9.11 7.97 15.78
N THR A 10 10.05 8.29 14.89
CA THR A 10 10.06 7.80 13.50
C THR A 10 10.27 6.29 13.42
N GLY A 11 10.71 5.63 14.51
CA GLY A 11 10.78 4.18 14.61
C GLY A 11 9.44 3.48 14.36
N TYR A 12 8.33 4.13 14.74
CA TYR A 12 6.96 3.61 14.53
C TYR A 12 6.45 3.86 13.10
N LEU A 13 7.16 4.65 12.31
CA LEU A 13 6.79 4.98 10.93
C LEU A 13 7.47 4.09 9.89
N LYS A 14 8.31 3.14 10.31
CA LYS A 14 9.08 2.26 9.40
C LYS A 14 8.21 1.43 8.46
N ASN A 15 7.01 1.06 8.91
CA ASN A 15 6.09 0.23 8.14
C ASN A 15 4.96 1.04 7.49
N VAL A 16 5.15 2.35 7.34
CA VAL A 16 4.16 3.22 6.69
C VAL A 16 4.41 3.22 5.20
N PHE A 17 3.40 2.87 4.41
CA PHE A 17 3.48 2.90 2.95
C PHE A 17 2.82 4.14 2.33
N ALA A 18 1.93 4.82 3.07
CA ALA A 18 1.27 6.04 2.61
C ALA A 18 0.83 6.92 3.78
N MET A 19 0.68 8.21 3.53
CA MET A 19 0.10 9.18 4.47
C MET A 19 -1.16 9.79 3.88
N THR A 20 -2.14 10.13 4.71
CA THR A 20 -3.36 10.82 4.25
C THR A 20 -3.66 12.01 5.13
N TYR A 21 -4.06 13.12 4.50
CA TYR A 21 -4.50 14.32 5.21
C TYR A 21 -5.51 15.09 4.35
N GLY A 22 -6.68 15.36 4.92
CA GLY A 22 -7.78 16.02 4.21
C GLY A 22 -8.21 15.24 2.96
N ASN A 23 -8.04 15.83 1.78
CA ASN A 23 -8.38 15.24 0.48
C ASN A 23 -7.16 14.75 -0.32
N SER A 24 -6.08 14.42 0.39
CA SER A 24 -4.82 14.03 -0.23
C SER A 24 -4.26 12.76 0.39
N ILE A 25 -3.80 11.86 -0.46
CA ILE A 25 -2.99 10.70 -0.13
C ILE A 25 -1.58 10.97 -0.67
N PHE A 26 -0.57 10.75 0.15
CA PHE A 26 0.84 10.98 -0.16
C PHE A 26 1.56 9.64 -0.15
N VAL A 27 2.30 9.37 -1.22
CA VAL A 27 2.93 8.07 -1.47
C VAL A 27 4.33 8.27 -2.03
N ALA A 28 5.20 7.29 -1.84
CA ALA A 28 6.52 7.32 -2.46
C ALA A 28 6.39 7.25 -4.00
N SER A 29 7.17 8.05 -4.72
CA SER A 29 7.19 8.09 -6.18
C SER A 29 7.37 6.72 -6.84
N PRO A 30 8.23 5.81 -6.30
CA PRO A 30 8.37 4.46 -6.84
C PRO A 30 7.10 3.61 -6.85
N MET A 31 6.13 3.88 -5.97
CA MET A 31 4.87 3.13 -5.93
C MET A 31 3.94 3.45 -7.12
N MET A 32 4.18 4.58 -7.79
CA MET A 32 3.38 5.08 -8.92
C MET A 32 4.18 5.16 -10.22
N ALA A 33 5.41 4.65 -10.22
CA ALA A 33 6.29 4.70 -11.37
C ALA A 33 5.94 3.59 -12.35
N ASP A 34 6.04 3.88 -13.64
CA ASP A 34 5.98 2.83 -14.64
C ASP A 34 7.22 1.91 -14.48
N PRO A 35 7.12 0.58 -14.73
CA PRO A 35 8.26 -0.32 -14.63
C PRO A 35 9.47 0.05 -15.51
N TYR A 36 9.29 0.86 -16.55
CA TYR A 36 10.35 1.40 -17.40
C TYR A 36 10.94 2.73 -16.89
N GLU A 37 10.32 3.36 -15.89
CA GLU A 37 10.81 4.58 -15.27
C GLU A 37 11.85 4.28 -14.17
N THR A 38 12.72 5.26 -13.90
CA THR A 38 13.63 5.23 -12.75
C THR A 38 13.21 6.31 -11.76
N PRO A 39 12.28 6.01 -10.83
CA PRO A 39 11.76 6.99 -9.90
C PRO A 39 12.79 7.40 -8.87
N VAL A 40 12.67 8.63 -8.36
CA VAL A 40 13.50 9.12 -7.25
C VAL A 40 12.89 8.60 -5.94
N GLU A 41 13.66 7.84 -5.17
CA GLU A 41 13.19 7.20 -3.93
C GLU A 41 12.65 8.19 -2.88
N THR A 42 13.21 9.39 -2.83
CA THR A 42 12.85 10.44 -1.85
C THR A 42 11.71 11.35 -2.32
N GLU A 43 11.22 11.17 -3.55
CA GLU A 43 10.12 11.95 -4.09
C GLU A 43 8.79 11.43 -3.55
N ILE A 44 7.94 12.35 -3.09
CA ILE A 44 6.58 12.06 -2.64
C ILE A 44 5.60 12.55 -3.68
N LYS A 45 4.71 11.67 -4.14
CA LYS A 45 3.60 11.99 -5.04
C LYS A 45 2.30 12.17 -4.26
N ARG A 46 1.50 13.15 -4.66
CA ARG A 46 0.16 13.40 -4.13
C ARG A 46 -0.89 12.79 -5.05
N VAL A 47 -1.72 11.91 -4.50
CA VAL A 47 -2.93 11.37 -5.12
C VAL A 47 -4.15 12.06 -4.50
N PRO A 48 -5.02 12.72 -5.29
CA PRO A 48 -6.28 13.26 -4.79
C PRO A 48 -7.18 12.14 -4.26
N GLY A 49 -7.65 12.25 -3.03
CA GLY A 49 -8.48 11.23 -2.39
C GLY A 49 -8.48 11.33 -0.87
N ASN A 50 -9.49 10.76 -0.21
CA ASN A 50 -9.53 10.64 1.24
C ASN A 50 -9.94 9.21 1.61
N ILE A 51 -9.64 8.83 2.85
CA ILE A 51 -9.97 7.51 3.41
C ILE A 51 -11.10 7.60 4.45
N GLY A 52 -11.82 8.73 4.51
CA GLY A 52 -12.87 8.96 5.50
C GLY A 52 -12.40 9.09 6.96
N GLN A 53 -11.09 9.28 7.20
CA GLN A 53 -10.53 9.48 8.53
C GLN A 53 -10.21 10.97 8.77
N PRO A 54 -10.46 11.50 9.98
CA PRO A 54 -10.02 12.83 10.35
C PRO A 54 -8.50 12.88 10.57
N GLY A 55 -7.93 14.08 10.46
CA GLY A 55 -6.52 14.32 10.78
C GLY A 55 -5.53 13.69 9.80
N LEU A 56 -4.33 13.42 10.31
CA LEU A 56 -3.20 12.79 9.61
C LEU A 56 -3.22 11.28 9.86
N SER A 57 -3.51 10.47 8.85
CA SER A 57 -3.40 9.01 8.99
C SER A 57 -2.16 8.48 8.31
N PHE A 58 -1.44 7.60 9.00
CA PHE A 58 -0.31 6.83 8.51
C PHE A 58 -0.78 5.41 8.20
N LEU A 59 -0.72 4.99 6.93
CA LEU A 59 -1.22 3.70 6.49
C LEU A 59 -0.14 2.64 6.62
N ILE A 60 -0.45 1.56 7.33
CA ILE A 60 0.42 0.40 7.50
C ILE A 60 -0.22 -0.85 6.90
N PRO A 61 0.56 -1.79 6.33
CA PRO A 61 0.00 -3.03 5.80
C PRO A 61 -0.36 -3.98 6.96
N PRO A 62 -1.21 -5.00 6.71
CA PRO A 62 -1.36 -6.11 7.64
C PRO A 62 -0.04 -6.87 7.75
N PRO A 63 0.23 -7.56 8.89
CA PRO A 63 1.46 -8.33 9.06
C PRO A 63 1.56 -9.53 8.10
N GLU A 64 0.43 -10.07 7.63
CA GLU A 64 0.37 -11.22 6.73
C GLU A 64 -0.63 -10.95 5.59
N PRO A 65 -0.21 -10.29 4.49
CA PRO A 65 -1.02 -10.12 3.28
C PRO A 65 -1.40 -11.48 2.69
N ARG A 66 -2.65 -11.65 2.26
CA ARG A 66 -3.16 -12.96 1.78
C ARG A 66 -3.17 -13.03 0.27
N ILE A 67 -2.97 -14.23 -0.27
CA ILE A 67 -3.10 -14.52 -1.71
C ILE A 67 -4.07 -15.67 -1.90
N ARG A 68 -4.94 -15.57 -2.90
CA ARG A 68 -5.86 -16.65 -3.27
C ARG A 68 -5.07 -17.90 -3.63
N LYS A 69 -5.49 -19.04 -3.10
CA LYS A 69 -4.89 -20.34 -3.45
C LYS A 69 -5.07 -20.61 -4.94
N SER A 70 -4.02 -21.16 -5.56
CA SER A 70 -4.11 -21.62 -6.95
C SER A 70 -5.23 -22.65 -7.08
N ASN A 71 -6.08 -22.49 -8.11
CA ASN A 71 -7.09 -23.49 -8.47
C ASN A 71 -6.62 -24.18 -9.75
N PRO A 72 -6.11 -25.43 -9.68
CA PRO A 72 -5.64 -26.17 -10.84
C PRO A 72 -6.70 -26.35 -11.94
N GLU A 73 -7.98 -26.33 -11.58
CA GLU A 73 -9.10 -26.46 -12.53
C GLU A 73 -9.42 -25.14 -13.24
N ALA A 74 -9.04 -24.01 -12.67
CA ALA A 74 -9.10 -22.70 -13.30
C ALA A 74 -7.81 -22.47 -14.09
N TRP A 75 -7.58 -23.29 -15.11
CA TRP A 75 -6.45 -23.12 -16.02
C TRP A 75 -6.67 -21.85 -16.88
N THR A 76 -6.24 -20.70 -16.38
CA THR A 76 -5.97 -19.54 -17.23
C THR A 76 -4.66 -19.82 -17.97
N VAL A 77 -4.73 -20.11 -19.27
CA VAL A 77 -3.54 -20.20 -20.13
C VAL A 77 -2.86 -18.83 -20.12
N LEU A 78 -1.89 -18.61 -19.24
CA LEU A 78 -1.00 -17.45 -19.32
C LEU A 78 0.00 -17.74 -20.44
N ASN A 79 -0.33 -17.26 -21.63
CA ASN A 79 0.56 -17.38 -22.77
C ASN A 79 1.70 -16.36 -22.58
N HIS A 80 2.89 -16.82 -22.22
CA HIS A 80 4.09 -15.98 -22.06
C HIS A 80 4.66 -15.53 -23.41
N LYS A 81 3.81 -14.95 -24.27
CA LYS A 81 4.25 -14.32 -25.50
C LYS A 81 5.07 -13.08 -25.16
N SER A 82 6.11 -12.83 -25.95
CA SER A 82 6.84 -11.57 -25.91
C SER A 82 5.87 -10.42 -26.15
N PHE A 83 6.05 -9.31 -25.43
CA PHE A 83 5.23 -8.11 -25.62
C PHE A 83 5.40 -7.58 -27.04
N GLU A 84 4.31 -7.54 -27.81
CA GLU A 84 4.32 -7.13 -29.22
C GLU A 84 4.35 -5.61 -29.42
N GLY A 85 4.43 -4.83 -28.33
CA GLY A 85 4.44 -3.36 -28.37
C GLY A 85 3.06 -2.73 -28.52
N GLN A 86 1.98 -3.53 -28.52
CA GLN A 86 0.61 -3.03 -28.55
C GLN A 86 0.10 -2.78 -27.13
N LEU A 87 -0.43 -1.58 -26.90
CA LEU A 87 -1.09 -1.21 -25.65
C LEU A 87 -2.52 -1.75 -25.69
N GLU A 88 -2.71 -2.92 -25.10
CA GLU A 88 -4.03 -3.53 -24.90
C GLU A 88 -4.43 -3.43 -23.43
N ASP A 89 -5.69 -3.05 -23.16
CA ASP A 89 -6.24 -3.07 -21.81
C ASP A 89 -6.60 -4.51 -21.42
N ASN A 90 -5.61 -5.24 -20.91
CA ASN A 90 -5.77 -6.59 -20.38
C ASN A 90 -6.27 -6.63 -18.92
N PHE A 91 -6.44 -5.45 -18.30
CA PHE A 91 -6.80 -5.30 -16.89
C PHE A 91 -8.16 -4.60 -16.72
N TRP A 92 -8.98 -4.54 -17.76
CA TRP A 92 -10.27 -3.84 -17.73
C TRP A 92 -11.27 -4.39 -16.70
N LYS A 93 -11.08 -5.63 -16.25
CA LYS A 93 -11.85 -6.26 -15.14
C LYS A 93 -11.13 -6.24 -13.80
N THR A 94 -9.90 -5.75 -13.77
CA THR A 94 -9.05 -5.72 -12.59
C THR A 94 -9.23 -4.39 -11.87
N SER A 95 -9.44 -4.44 -10.56
CA SER A 95 -9.52 -3.25 -9.72
C SER A 95 -8.67 -3.39 -8.48
N MET A 96 -8.23 -2.25 -7.94
CA MET A 96 -7.50 -2.16 -6.68
C MET A 96 -8.30 -1.36 -5.68
N HIS A 97 -8.43 -1.87 -4.45
CA HIS A 97 -9.26 -1.31 -3.39
C HIS A 97 -8.40 -1.06 -2.15
N LEU A 98 -8.48 0.16 -1.59
CA LEU A 98 -7.95 0.45 -0.27
C LEU A 98 -9.04 0.21 0.77
N THR A 99 -8.82 -0.74 1.67
CA THR A 99 -9.78 -1.11 2.72
C THR A 99 -9.15 -0.91 4.10
N LEU A 100 -9.74 -0.04 4.92
CA LEU A 100 -9.32 0.13 6.31
C LEU A 100 -9.80 -1.04 7.17
N THR A 101 -8.93 -1.57 8.02
CA THR A 101 -9.34 -2.55 9.04
C THR A 101 -9.71 -1.84 10.34
N GLN A 102 -10.14 -2.61 11.34
CA GLN A 102 -10.40 -2.08 12.68
C GLN A 102 -9.12 -1.92 13.51
N TYR A 103 -7.97 -2.39 13.03
CA TYR A 103 -6.72 -2.34 13.77
C TYR A 103 -6.07 -0.95 13.67
N GLN A 104 -5.85 -0.35 14.84
CA GLN A 104 -5.38 1.02 14.97
C GLN A 104 -4.31 1.06 16.08
N PRO A 105 -3.04 0.78 15.75
CA PRO A 105 -1.98 0.83 16.74
C PRO A 105 -1.74 2.26 17.22
N GLY A 106 -1.29 2.40 18.46
CA GLY A 106 -0.90 3.70 19.00
C GLY A 106 0.30 4.28 18.27
N LEU A 107 0.31 5.60 18.08
CA LEU A 107 1.43 6.34 17.54
C LEU A 107 2.08 7.18 18.66
N PRO A 108 3.07 6.62 19.38
CA PRO A 108 3.67 7.33 20.50
C PRO A 108 4.54 8.50 20.03
N GLY A 109 4.53 9.57 20.85
CA GLY A 109 5.47 10.67 20.70
C GLY A 109 6.88 10.27 21.15
N LEU A 110 7.90 11.03 20.74
CA LEU A 110 9.30 10.82 21.12
C LEU A 110 9.49 10.74 22.65
N ASN A 111 8.73 11.55 23.39
CA ASN A 111 8.80 11.61 24.85
C ASN A 111 7.98 10.51 25.57
N HIS A 112 7.36 9.58 24.83
CA HIS A 112 6.59 8.46 25.39
C HIS A 112 5.54 8.88 26.43
N ASP A 113 4.87 10.01 26.21
CA ASP A 113 3.74 10.43 27.06
C ASP A 113 2.56 9.47 26.85
N GLU A 114 2.42 8.48 27.74
CA GLU A 114 1.40 7.41 27.68
C GLU A 114 -0.05 7.90 27.86
N HIS A 115 -0.25 9.18 28.19
CA HIS A 115 -1.56 9.73 28.60
C HIS A 115 -2.19 10.69 27.59
N PHE A 116 -1.71 10.73 26.35
CA PHE A 116 -2.25 11.64 25.32
C PHE A 116 -2.87 10.87 24.16
N ILE A 117 -4.20 10.89 24.08
CA ILE A 117 -4.97 10.43 22.93
C ILE A 117 -5.01 11.58 21.94
N ASP A 118 -4.13 11.54 20.94
CA ASP A 118 -4.15 12.49 19.84
C ASP A 118 -5.06 11.95 18.73
N GLU A 119 -6.26 12.50 18.58
CA GLU A 119 -7.12 12.18 17.43
C GLU A 119 -6.62 12.84 16.13
N ALA A 120 -5.65 13.77 16.19
CA ALA A 120 -5.16 14.47 15.01
C ALA A 120 -4.18 13.64 14.17
N SER A 121 -3.58 12.59 14.73
CA SER A 121 -2.68 11.70 13.99
C SER A 121 -2.80 10.24 14.42
N ALA A 122 -2.85 9.29 13.48
CA ALA A 122 -2.94 7.89 13.85
C ALA A 122 -2.35 6.92 12.83
N LEU A 123 -1.89 5.76 13.32
CA LEU A 123 -1.62 4.61 12.47
C LEU A 123 -2.93 3.88 12.14
N ARG A 124 -3.06 3.44 10.89
CA ARG A 124 -4.25 2.77 10.36
C ARG A 124 -3.83 1.58 9.52
N GLU A 125 -4.17 0.38 9.98
CA GLU A 125 -3.97 -0.81 9.16
C GLU A 125 -4.90 -0.75 7.95
N THR A 126 -4.31 -0.92 6.77
CA THR A 126 -4.97 -0.77 5.48
C THR A 126 -4.57 -1.91 4.57
N LEU A 127 -5.57 -2.60 4.02
CA LEU A 127 -5.41 -3.60 2.97
C LEU A 127 -5.40 -2.90 1.61
N VAL A 128 -4.45 -3.26 0.76
CA VAL A 128 -4.47 -2.92 -0.67
C VAL A 128 -4.85 -4.19 -1.43
N GLN A 129 -6.10 -4.29 -1.86
CA GLN A 129 -6.68 -5.54 -2.35
C GLN A 129 -6.88 -5.50 -3.86
N VAL A 130 -6.49 -6.57 -4.55
CA VAL A 130 -6.69 -6.76 -5.97
C VAL A 130 -7.90 -7.65 -6.21
N TYR A 131 -8.78 -7.20 -7.09
CA TYR A 131 -9.93 -7.95 -7.57
C TYR A 131 -9.80 -8.17 -9.08
N ASP A 132 -10.21 -9.33 -9.57
CA ASP A 132 -10.42 -9.60 -10.98
C ASP A 132 -11.87 -10.07 -11.18
N SER A 133 -12.61 -9.39 -12.05
CA SER A 133 -14.00 -9.75 -12.34
C SER A 133 -14.89 -9.78 -11.10
N SER A 134 -14.62 -8.89 -10.12
CA SER A 134 -15.24 -8.83 -8.79
C SER A 134 -14.87 -9.95 -7.81
N GLU A 135 -13.94 -10.83 -8.17
CA GLU A 135 -13.39 -11.84 -7.26
C GLU A 135 -12.10 -11.35 -6.62
N TRP A 136 -11.96 -11.53 -5.31
CA TRP A 136 -10.72 -11.21 -4.60
C TRP A 136 -9.58 -12.14 -5.08
N VAL A 137 -8.43 -11.54 -5.37
CA VAL A 137 -7.23 -12.24 -5.84
C VAL A 137 -6.15 -12.25 -4.76
N CYS A 138 -5.79 -11.08 -4.22
CA CYS A 138 -4.78 -10.97 -3.18
C CYS A 138 -4.83 -9.62 -2.45
N ASP A 139 -4.16 -9.56 -1.31
CA ASP A 139 -3.71 -8.34 -0.66
C ASP A 139 -2.24 -8.11 -1.04
N LEU A 140 -1.88 -6.88 -1.43
CA LEU A 140 -0.54 -6.53 -1.88
C LEU A 140 0.40 -6.28 -0.69
N ASP A 141 1.60 -6.86 -0.77
CA ASP A 141 2.71 -6.52 0.12
C ASP A 141 3.51 -5.35 -0.47
N ILE A 142 3.04 -4.14 -0.18
CA ILE A 142 3.59 -2.89 -0.76
C ILE A 142 5.05 -2.67 -0.34
N LEU A 143 5.35 -2.86 0.94
CA LEU A 143 6.69 -2.57 1.46
C LEU A 143 7.73 -3.55 0.95
N SER A 144 7.41 -4.84 0.89
CA SER A 144 8.31 -5.84 0.31
C SER A 144 8.55 -5.58 -1.17
N THR A 145 7.51 -5.18 -1.92
CA THR A 145 7.64 -4.85 -3.35
C THR A 145 8.55 -3.64 -3.59
N LEU A 146 8.51 -2.63 -2.71
CA LEU A 146 9.37 -1.45 -2.82
C LEU A 146 10.83 -1.72 -2.41
N ASN A 147 11.05 -2.59 -1.42
CA ASN A 147 12.39 -2.92 -0.92
C ASN A 147 13.11 -3.97 -1.78
N ASP A 148 12.36 -4.88 -2.41
CA ASP A 148 12.89 -5.89 -3.34
C ASP A 148 11.97 -6.00 -4.57
N PRO A 149 12.19 -5.16 -5.59
CA PRO A 149 11.42 -5.20 -6.82
C PRO A 149 11.52 -6.54 -7.57
N GLY A 150 12.55 -7.35 -7.24
CA GLY A 150 12.78 -8.67 -7.82
C GLY A 150 11.99 -9.80 -7.14
N HIS A 151 11.36 -9.55 -5.99
CA HIS A 151 10.69 -10.60 -5.21
C HIS A 151 9.48 -11.21 -5.95
N LEU A 152 8.77 -10.43 -6.78
CA LEU A 152 7.70 -10.96 -7.64
C LEU A 152 8.23 -11.87 -8.77
N SER A 153 9.52 -11.82 -9.07
CA SER A 153 10.19 -12.71 -10.03
C SER A 153 10.71 -14.00 -9.39
N ALA A 154 10.86 -14.08 -8.07
CA ALA A 154 11.52 -15.21 -7.39
C ALA A 154 10.61 -16.45 -7.24
N ASN A 155 9.29 -16.31 -7.31
CA ASN A 155 8.35 -17.44 -7.35
C ASN A 155 8.28 -18.13 -8.74
N ARG A 156 9.21 -17.82 -9.65
CA ARG A 156 9.25 -18.37 -11.01
C ARG A 156 9.80 -19.80 -11.15
N HIS A 157 10.30 -20.43 -10.08
CA HIS A 157 10.85 -21.79 -10.20
C HIS A 157 10.43 -22.71 -9.04
N SER A 158 9.31 -23.41 -9.21
CA SER A 158 9.10 -24.79 -8.73
C SER A 158 7.80 -25.33 -9.34
N GLY A 159 7.94 -25.97 -10.50
CA GLY A 159 6.86 -26.61 -11.26
C GLY A 159 7.37 -27.06 -12.61
#